data_AF-A0A0M1LDW4-F1
#
_entry.id   AF-A0A0M1LDW4-F1
#
_cell.length_a   1.000
_cell.length_b   1.000
_cell.length_c   1.000
_cell.angle_alpha   90.00
_cell.angle_beta   90.00
_cell.angle_gamma   90.00
#
_symmetry.space_group_name_H-M   'P 1'
#
loop_
_entity.id
_entity.type
_entity.pdbx_description
1 polymer ?
#
loop_
_entity_poly.entity_id
_entity_poly.type
_entity_poly.pdbx_seq_one_letter_code
_entity_poly.pdbx_strand_id
1 'polypeptide(L)'
;MNNKNKEINDFEIKQQIKDNLSLESYIYLINQYIELTSKINMLHDKSENKLFKLKEIKTTINVLKENNIKIPEELNSIYLNLCSELSFYYEYFKLAEDIQGIVSIKNLRYMIGDIADKEKLSLEDISRTIGCEPNTLDNLVHKTYKIEKNDIQKFIEHYGIKQIIDYWNGRYIFN
;
A
#
# COMPACT_ATOMS: atom_id res chain seq x y z
N MET A 1 10.15 -0.90 -27.25
CA MET A 1 9.69 -2.04 -26.42
C MET A 1 8.19 -1.93 -26.25
N ASN A 2 7.43 -3.00 -26.53
CA ASN A 2 5.97 -3.04 -26.34
C ASN A 2 5.61 -3.03 -24.84
N ASN A 3 4.52 -2.35 -24.45
CA ASN A 3 4.07 -2.26 -23.05
C ASN A 3 3.89 -3.63 -22.38
N LYS A 4 3.41 -4.64 -23.12
CA LYS A 4 3.28 -6.03 -22.61
C LYS A 4 4.61 -6.65 -22.16
N ASN A 5 5.71 -6.37 -22.85
CA ASN A 5 7.04 -6.91 -22.47
C ASN A 5 7.62 -6.19 -21.25
N LYS A 6 7.14 -4.98 -20.94
CA LYS A 6 7.54 -4.23 -19.75
C LYS A 6 6.81 -4.71 -18.50
N GLU A 7 5.51 -5.02 -18.62
CA GLU A 7 4.68 -5.53 -17.53
C GLU A 7 5.10 -6.94 -17.06
N ILE A 8 5.47 -7.82 -17.99
CA ILE A 8 5.98 -9.17 -17.67
C ILE A 8 7.28 -9.09 -16.84
N ASN A 9 8.18 -8.17 -17.21
CA ASN A 9 9.46 -7.98 -16.51
C ASN A 9 9.26 -7.40 -15.10
N ASP A 10 8.33 -6.46 -14.90
CA ASP A 10 8.05 -5.89 -13.58
C ASP A 10 7.46 -6.92 -12.60
N PHE A 11 6.58 -7.80 -13.09
CA PHE A 11 6.04 -8.89 -12.28
C PHE A 11 7.13 -9.89 -11.84
N GLU A 12 7.98 -10.33 -12.78
CA GLU A 12 9.08 -11.27 -12.49
C GLU A 12 10.07 -10.68 -11.48
N ILE A 13 10.43 -9.40 -11.61
CA ILE A 13 11.30 -8.71 -10.65
C ILE A 13 10.66 -8.65 -9.26
N LYS A 14 9.38 -8.26 -9.17
CA LYS A 14 8.68 -8.18 -7.88
C LYS A 14 8.56 -9.54 -7.20
N GLN A 15 8.33 -10.60 -7.97
CA GLN A 15 8.32 -11.97 -7.46
C GLN A 15 9.70 -12.40 -6.95
N GLN A 16 10.77 -12.12 -7.70
CA GLN A 16 12.14 -12.40 -7.25
C GLN A 16 12.51 -11.64 -5.97
N ILE A 17 12.12 -10.36 -5.87
CA ILE A 17 12.31 -9.59 -4.63
C ILE A 17 11.57 -10.28 -3.50
N LYS A 18 10.28 -10.60 -3.70
CA LYS A 18 9.46 -11.28 -2.70
C LYS A 18 10.15 -12.56 -2.21
N ASP A 19 10.58 -13.44 -3.11
CA ASP A 19 11.15 -14.74 -2.75
C ASP A 19 12.45 -14.60 -1.95
N ASN A 20 13.23 -13.53 -2.19
CA ASN A 20 14.50 -13.27 -1.51
C ASN A 20 14.37 -12.51 -0.17
N LEU A 21 13.20 -11.95 0.15
CA LEU A 21 12.99 -11.25 1.43
C LEU A 21 13.00 -12.23 2.60
N SER A 22 13.72 -11.89 3.68
CA SER A 22 13.52 -12.53 4.99
C SER A 22 12.11 -12.23 5.51
N LEU A 23 11.64 -13.02 6.48
CA LEU A 23 10.37 -12.76 7.17
C LEU A 23 10.34 -11.33 7.75
N GLU A 24 11.41 -10.93 8.45
CA GLU A 24 11.52 -9.59 9.04
C GLU A 24 11.39 -8.47 8.00
N SER A 25 12.11 -8.56 6.88
CA SER A 25 12.03 -7.55 5.83
C SER A 25 10.67 -7.55 5.13
N TYR A 26 10.02 -8.71 5.02
CA TYR A 26 8.67 -8.83 4.47
C TYR A 26 7.63 -8.13 5.36
N ILE A 27 7.66 -8.39 6.66
CA ILE A 27 6.82 -7.70 7.66
C ILE A 27 7.11 -6.20 7.69
N TYR A 28 8.38 -5.79 7.60
CA TYR A 28 8.75 -4.38 7.50
C TYR A 28 8.06 -3.70 6.32
N LEU A 29 8.09 -4.30 5.12
CA LEU A 29 7.43 -3.76 3.94
C LEU A 29 5.90 -3.70 4.09
N ILE A 30 5.27 -4.70 4.70
CA ILE A 30 3.83 -4.66 5.04
C ILE A 30 3.53 -3.41 5.89
N ASN A 31 4.33 -3.17 6.92
CA ASN A 31 4.16 -2.02 7.81
C ASN A 31 4.44 -0.68 7.13
N GLN A 32 5.40 -0.62 6.19
CA GLN A 32 5.63 0.57 5.38
C GLN A 32 4.46 0.88 4.45
N TYR A 33 3.83 -0.15 3.85
CA TYR A 33 2.61 0.05 3.07
C TYR A 33 1.49 0.68 3.89
N ILE A 34 1.27 0.19 5.10
CA ILE A 34 0.23 0.70 6.01
C ILE A 34 0.49 2.19 6.32
N GLU A 35 1.73 2.55 6.65
CA GLU A 35 2.11 3.94 6.93
C GLU A 35 1.95 4.85 5.71
N LEU A 36 2.38 4.39 4.54
CA LEU A 36 2.24 5.14 3.30
C LEU A 36 0.77 5.37 2.96
N THR A 37 -0.07 4.34 3.09
CA THR A 37 -1.51 4.44 2.83
C THR A 37 -2.19 5.43 3.77
N SER A 38 -1.82 5.43 5.06
CA SER A 38 -2.30 6.43 6.03
C SER A 38 -1.91 7.86 5.61
N LYS A 39 -0.65 8.07 5.23
CA LYS A 39 -0.16 9.36 4.73
C LYS A 39 -0.87 9.78 3.44
N ILE A 40 -1.07 8.85 2.50
CA ILE A 40 -1.80 9.09 1.24
C ILE A 40 -3.23 9.52 1.55
N ASN A 41 -3.95 8.82 2.44
CA ASN A 41 -5.32 9.18 2.80
C ASN A 41 -5.38 10.59 3.44
N MET A 42 -4.47 10.91 4.36
CA MET A 42 -4.37 12.24 4.95
C MET A 42 -4.09 13.34 3.91
N LEU A 43 -3.31 13.01 2.88
CA LEU A 43 -3.00 13.91 1.78
C LEU A 43 -4.12 13.98 0.75
N HIS A 44 -4.87 12.90 0.51
CA HIS A 44 -5.96 12.82 -0.46
C HIS A 44 -7.06 13.84 -0.13
N ASP A 45 -7.48 13.91 1.13
CA ASP A 45 -8.47 14.89 1.62
C ASP A 45 -8.01 16.34 1.43
N LYS A 46 -6.69 16.58 1.40
CA LYS A 46 -6.09 17.89 1.11
C LYS A 46 -5.85 18.10 -0.38
N SER A 47 -5.68 17.02 -1.15
CA SER A 47 -5.23 17.01 -2.54
C SER A 47 -6.30 17.50 -3.50
N GLU A 48 -7.59 17.21 -3.26
CA GLU A 48 -8.67 17.69 -4.13
C GLU A 48 -8.73 19.22 -4.14
N ASN A 49 -8.68 19.83 -2.95
CA ASN A 49 -8.59 21.29 -2.80
C ASN A 49 -7.30 21.86 -3.39
N LYS A 50 -6.16 21.17 -3.25
CA LYS A 50 -4.88 21.59 -3.82
C LYS A 50 -4.84 21.47 -5.35
N LEU A 51 -5.44 20.43 -5.93
CA LEU A 51 -5.58 20.24 -7.38
C LEU A 51 -6.47 21.30 -8.00
N PHE A 52 -7.58 21.62 -7.34
CA PHE A 52 -8.43 22.74 -7.73
C PHE A 52 -7.67 24.07 -7.73
N LYS A 53 -7.02 24.40 -6.60
CA LYS A 53 -6.18 25.62 -6.49
C LYS A 53 -5.03 25.65 -7.50
N LEU A 54 -4.38 24.51 -7.76
CA LEU A 54 -3.33 24.41 -8.77
C LEU A 54 -3.88 24.74 -10.16
N LYS A 55 -5.08 24.25 -10.52
CA LYS A 55 -5.72 24.58 -11.80
C LYS A 55 -6.04 26.08 -11.90
N GLU A 56 -6.58 26.68 -10.84
CA GLU A 56 -6.86 28.12 -10.81
C GLU A 56 -5.59 28.93 -11.00
N ILE A 57 -4.55 28.67 -10.19
CA ILE A 57 -3.27 29.39 -10.25
C ILE A 57 -2.59 29.20 -11.61
N LYS A 58 -2.60 27.97 -12.17
CA LYS A 58 -2.07 27.69 -13.50
C LYS A 58 -2.81 28.48 -14.57
N THR A 59 -4.14 28.59 -14.46
CA THR A 59 -4.96 29.39 -15.36
C THR A 59 -4.60 30.86 -15.25
N THR A 60 -4.50 31.41 -14.02
CA THR A 60 -4.06 32.79 -13.80
C THR A 60 -2.66 33.05 -14.39
N ILE A 61 -1.70 32.16 -14.16
CA ILE A 61 -0.35 32.26 -14.75
C ILE A 61 -0.41 32.26 -16.28
N ASN A 62 -1.23 31.41 -16.89
CA ASN A 62 -1.38 31.37 -18.34
C ASN A 62 -1.97 32.68 -18.88
N VAL A 63 -3.04 33.20 -18.27
CA VAL A 63 -3.65 34.49 -18.65
C VAL A 63 -2.64 35.64 -18.52
N LEU A 64 -1.85 35.68 -17.44
CA LEU A 64 -0.81 36.70 -17.27
C LEU A 64 0.25 36.61 -18.39
N LYS A 65 0.70 35.39 -18.73
CA LYS A 65 1.66 35.16 -19.83
C LYS A 65 1.10 35.57 -21.19
N GLU A 66 -0.14 35.20 -21.50
CA GLU A 66 -0.82 35.55 -22.76
C GLU A 66 -0.94 37.06 -22.95
N ASN A 67 -1.02 37.82 -21.86
CA ASN A 67 -1.11 39.27 -21.87
C ASN A 67 0.23 39.98 -21.63
N ASN A 68 1.36 39.27 -21.70
CA ASN A 68 2.72 39.79 -21.44
C ASN A 68 2.88 40.49 -20.08
N ILE A 69 2.11 40.07 -19.06
CA ILE A 69 2.19 40.60 -17.70
C ILE A 69 3.22 39.76 -16.92
N LYS A 70 4.14 40.45 -16.20
CA LYS A 70 5.10 39.77 -15.32
C LYS A 70 4.36 39.00 -14.23
N ILE A 71 4.70 37.72 -14.06
CA ILE A 71 4.13 36.86 -13.03
C ILE A 71 4.61 37.33 -11.65
N PRO A 72 3.71 37.58 -10.68
CA PRO A 72 4.10 37.88 -9.31
C PRO A 72 4.91 36.75 -8.68
N GLU A 73 6.01 37.08 -7.99
CA GLU A 73 6.89 36.09 -7.36
C GLU A 73 6.17 35.24 -6.33
N GLU A 74 5.26 35.84 -5.56
CA GLU A 74 4.40 35.14 -4.60
C GLU A 74 3.52 34.08 -5.29
N LEU A 75 2.87 34.45 -6.41
CA LEU A 75 2.03 33.52 -7.17
C LEU A 75 2.85 32.35 -7.73
N ASN A 76 4.05 32.64 -8.25
CA ASN A 76 4.96 31.61 -8.74
C ASN A 76 5.45 30.68 -7.62
N SER A 77 5.73 31.23 -6.43
CA SER A 77 6.13 30.46 -5.26
C SER A 77 5.01 29.52 -4.79
N ILE A 78 3.77 30.01 -4.71
CA ILE A 78 2.60 29.18 -4.37
C ILE A 78 2.43 28.06 -5.41
N TYR A 79 2.55 28.37 -6.71
CA TYR A 79 2.46 27.39 -7.78
C TYR A 79 3.51 26.28 -7.65
N LEU A 80 4.78 26.65 -7.49
CA LEU A 80 5.88 25.69 -7.36
C LEU A 80 5.76 24.82 -6.11
N ASN A 81 5.33 25.39 -4.98
CA ASN A 81 5.09 24.63 -3.76
C ASN A 81 4.00 23.58 -3.96
N LEU A 82 2.85 23.97 -4.54
CA LEU A 82 1.76 23.03 -4.85
C LEU A 82 2.21 21.91 -5.81
N CYS A 83 3.02 22.24 -6.82
CA CYS A 83 3.63 21.24 -7.71
C CYS A 83 4.51 20.25 -6.94
N SER A 84 5.35 20.73 -6.03
CA SER A 84 6.23 19.88 -5.22
C SER A 84 5.42 18.96 -4.30
N GLU A 85 4.43 19.49 -3.59
CA GLU A 85 3.58 18.71 -2.68
C GLU A 85 2.82 17.60 -3.41
N LEU A 86 2.29 17.88 -4.60
CA LEU A 86 1.62 16.89 -5.43
C LEU A 86 2.60 15.84 -5.98
N SER A 87 3.83 16.24 -6.33
CA SER A 87 4.88 15.30 -6.73
C SER A 87 5.18 14.28 -5.63
N PHE A 88 5.37 14.73 -4.39
CA PHE A 88 5.58 13.84 -3.25
C PHE A 88 4.40 12.89 -3.01
N TYR A 89 3.17 13.39 -3.18
CA TYR A 89 1.98 12.54 -3.10
C TYR A 89 2.01 11.40 -4.13
N TYR A 90 2.35 11.70 -5.39
CA TYR A 90 2.46 10.68 -6.44
C TYR A 90 3.60 9.68 -6.17
N GLU A 91 4.73 10.14 -5.63
CA GLU A 91 5.84 9.26 -5.26
C GLU A 91 5.46 8.29 -4.14
N TYR A 92 4.76 8.76 -3.11
CA TYR A 92 4.24 7.90 -2.04
C TYR A 92 3.24 6.88 -2.57
N PHE A 93 2.33 7.31 -3.45
CA PHE A 93 1.36 6.41 -4.07
C PHE A 93 2.06 5.31 -4.88
N LYS A 94 3.01 5.68 -5.74
CA LYS A 94 3.79 4.72 -6.54
C LYS A 94 4.56 3.74 -5.66
N LEU A 95 5.22 4.23 -4.60
CA LEU A 95 5.94 3.37 -3.66
C LEU A 95 4.99 2.39 -2.95
N ALA A 96 3.79 2.85 -2.55
CA ALA A 96 2.78 1.98 -1.96
C ALA A 96 2.31 0.91 -2.94
N GLU A 97 2.09 1.24 -4.22
CA GLU A 97 1.76 0.25 -5.26
C GLU A 97 2.88 -0.76 -5.49
N ASP A 98 4.13 -0.31 -5.52
CA ASP A 98 5.29 -1.20 -5.69
C ASP A 98 5.42 -2.17 -4.51
N ILE A 99 5.31 -1.68 -3.27
CA ILE A 99 5.30 -2.51 -2.07
C ILE A 99 4.12 -3.49 -2.10
N GLN A 100 2.92 -3.01 -2.44
CA GLN A 100 1.72 -3.85 -2.52
C GLN A 100 1.90 -5.01 -3.50
N GLY A 101 2.57 -4.76 -4.63
CA GLY A 101 2.91 -5.79 -5.62
C GLY A 101 3.92 -6.82 -5.11
N ILE A 102 4.81 -6.43 -4.18
CA ILE A 102 5.81 -7.31 -3.57
C ILE A 102 5.21 -8.15 -2.44
N VAL A 103 4.40 -7.57 -1.55
CA VAL A 103 3.93 -8.25 -0.31
C VAL A 103 2.48 -8.78 -0.36
N SER A 104 1.87 -8.81 -1.54
CA SER A 104 0.51 -9.34 -1.77
C SER A 104 -0.57 -8.75 -0.84
N ILE A 105 -0.34 -7.60 -0.21
CA ILE A 105 -1.01 -7.19 1.04
C ILE A 105 -2.52 -6.98 0.91
N LYS A 106 -3.03 -6.70 -0.29
CA LYS A 106 -4.47 -6.60 -0.56
C LYS A 106 -5.21 -7.94 -0.53
N ASN A 107 -4.50 -9.06 -0.62
CA ASN A 107 -5.05 -10.41 -0.54
C ASN A 107 -4.48 -11.12 0.69
N LEU A 108 -5.27 -11.09 1.77
CA LEU A 108 -4.87 -11.64 3.07
C LEU A 108 -4.40 -13.11 2.99
N ARG A 109 -5.04 -13.92 2.14
CA ARG A 109 -4.68 -15.33 1.95
C ARG A 109 -3.27 -15.51 1.39
N TYR A 110 -2.92 -14.70 0.39
CA TYR A 110 -1.61 -14.76 -0.24
C TYR A 110 -0.55 -14.23 0.71
N MET A 111 -0.83 -13.14 1.41
CA MET A 111 0.09 -12.59 2.41
C MET A 111 0.40 -13.60 3.53
N ILE A 112 -0.62 -14.32 4.04
CA ILE A 112 -0.43 -15.35 5.07
C ILE A 112 0.34 -16.57 4.52
N GLY A 113 0.04 -17.00 3.29
CA GLY A 113 0.83 -18.05 2.63
C GLY A 113 2.30 -17.66 2.45
N ASP A 114 2.55 -16.44 1.97
CA ASP A 114 3.89 -15.88 1.79
C ASP A 114 4.65 -15.80 3.14
N ILE A 115 3.97 -15.51 4.25
CA ILE A 115 4.55 -15.54 5.60
C ILE A 115 4.91 -16.97 6.02
N ALA A 116 4.02 -17.93 5.80
CA ALA A 116 4.25 -19.33 6.13
C ALA A 116 5.45 -19.92 5.37
N ASP A 117 5.56 -19.61 4.08
CA ASP A 117 6.70 -20.01 3.25
C ASP A 117 8.03 -19.43 3.77
N LYS A 118 8.00 -18.17 4.21
CA LYS A 118 9.19 -17.49 4.77
C LYS A 118 9.61 -18.03 6.13
N GLU A 119 8.65 -18.39 6.95
CA GLU A 119 8.89 -18.99 8.26
C GLU A 119 9.24 -20.49 8.15
N LYS A 120 8.95 -21.10 7.00
CA LYS A 120 9.07 -22.54 6.74
C LYS A 120 8.24 -23.37 7.72
N LEU A 121 7.06 -22.86 8.07
CA LEU A 121 6.08 -23.51 8.93
C LEU A 121 4.80 -23.79 8.18
N SER A 122 4.07 -24.82 8.61
CA SER A 122 2.72 -25.04 8.12
C SER A 122 1.78 -23.97 8.68
N LEU A 123 0.67 -23.71 7.98
CA LEU A 123 -0.40 -22.84 8.48
C LEU A 123 -0.98 -23.33 9.81
N GLU A 124 -0.93 -24.65 10.04
CA GLU A 124 -1.40 -25.28 11.27
C GLU A 124 -0.47 -24.99 12.45
N ASP A 125 0.84 -25.06 12.23
CA ASP A 125 1.85 -24.72 13.24
C ASP A 125 1.81 -23.25 13.61
N ILE A 126 1.64 -22.37 12.63
CA ILE A 126 1.46 -20.94 12.88
C ILE A 126 0.18 -20.71 13.67
N SER A 127 -0.94 -21.34 13.29
CA SER A 127 -2.21 -21.19 14.01
C SER A 127 -2.07 -21.54 15.49
N ARG A 128 -1.37 -22.64 15.81
CA ARG A 128 -1.06 -23.01 17.20
C ARG A 128 -0.18 -21.98 17.90
N THR A 129 0.87 -21.52 17.21
CA THR A 129 1.86 -20.58 17.76
C THR A 129 1.23 -19.24 18.14
N ILE A 130 0.27 -18.76 17.35
CA ILE A 130 -0.47 -17.51 17.63
C ILE A 130 -1.65 -17.71 18.60
N GLY A 131 -1.94 -18.95 19.04
CA GLY A 131 -3.05 -19.23 19.97
C GLY A 131 -4.43 -19.31 19.32
N CYS A 132 -4.51 -19.75 18.07
CA CYS A 132 -5.75 -20.08 17.36
C CYS A 132 -5.98 -21.59 17.35
N GLU A 133 -7.18 -22.01 16.92
CA GLU A 133 -7.43 -23.40 16.57
C GLU A 133 -6.51 -23.84 15.41
N PRO A 134 -5.96 -25.07 15.41
CA PRO A 134 -4.95 -25.48 14.43
C PRO A 134 -5.35 -25.25 12.97
N ASN A 135 -6.63 -25.41 12.64
CA ASN A 135 -7.09 -25.29 11.26
C ASN A 135 -7.45 -23.85 10.85
N THR A 136 -7.31 -22.85 11.72
CA THR A 136 -7.79 -21.48 11.46
C THR A 136 -7.15 -20.87 10.21
N LEU A 137 -5.82 -20.85 10.11
CA LEU A 137 -5.15 -20.27 8.95
C LEU A 137 -5.27 -21.14 7.69
N ASP A 138 -5.26 -22.47 7.84
CA ASP A 138 -5.50 -23.38 6.71
C ASP A 138 -6.91 -23.16 6.11
N ASN A 139 -7.92 -22.99 6.95
CA ASN A 139 -9.28 -22.69 6.51
C ASN A 139 -9.34 -21.36 5.77
N LEU A 140 -8.67 -20.32 6.29
CA LEU A 140 -8.57 -19.03 5.62
C LEU A 140 -7.88 -19.14 4.25
N VAL A 141 -6.76 -19.85 4.14
CA VAL A 141 -5.99 -19.89 2.88
C VAL A 141 -6.62 -20.85 1.86
N HIS A 142 -7.18 -21.99 2.28
CA HIS A 142 -7.55 -23.08 1.37
C HIS A 142 -9.04 -23.48 1.37
N LYS A 143 -9.82 -23.23 2.43
CA LYS A 143 -11.17 -23.80 2.57
C LYS A 143 -12.30 -22.77 2.61
N THR A 144 -12.45 -22.07 3.74
CA THR A 144 -13.57 -21.17 4.01
C THR A 144 -13.31 -19.76 3.50
N TYR A 145 -12.04 -19.41 3.28
CA TYR A 145 -11.61 -18.06 2.88
C TYR A 145 -12.03 -16.97 3.85
N LYS A 146 -12.21 -17.35 5.11
CA LYS A 146 -12.70 -16.48 6.19
C LYS A 146 -11.99 -16.77 7.50
N ILE A 147 -11.85 -15.73 8.32
CA ILE A 147 -11.25 -15.79 9.66
C ILE A 147 -12.02 -14.86 10.62
N GLU A 148 -12.13 -15.28 11.88
CA GLU A 148 -12.71 -14.44 12.93
C GLU A 148 -11.82 -13.24 13.23
N LYS A 149 -12.45 -12.11 13.57
CA LYS A 149 -11.73 -10.88 13.92
C LYS A 149 -10.73 -11.07 15.07
N ASN A 150 -11.09 -11.88 16.06
CA ASN A 150 -10.21 -12.15 17.20
C ASN A 150 -8.98 -12.96 16.79
N ASP A 151 -9.14 -13.93 15.89
CA ASP A 151 -8.03 -14.77 15.44
C ASP A 151 -7.07 -14.01 14.50
N ILE A 152 -7.59 -13.14 13.64
CA ILE A 152 -6.72 -12.27 12.83
C ILE A 152 -5.99 -11.22 13.68
N GLN A 153 -6.57 -10.77 14.80
CA GLN A 153 -5.88 -9.89 15.74
C GLN A 153 -4.66 -10.58 16.35
N LYS A 154 -4.81 -11.83 16.82
CA LYS A 154 -3.68 -12.62 17.33
C LYS A 154 -2.56 -12.76 16.28
N PHE A 155 -2.92 -13.02 15.02
CA PHE A 155 -1.96 -13.10 13.92
C PHE A 155 -1.18 -11.78 13.75
N ILE A 156 -1.90 -10.66 13.69
CA ILE A 156 -1.32 -9.33 13.50
C ILE A 156 -0.40 -8.95 14.67
N GLU A 157 -0.84 -9.23 15.90
CA GLU A 157 -0.04 -8.99 17.11
C GLU A 157 1.22 -9.83 17.12
N HIS A 158 1.13 -11.12 16.79
CA HIS A 158 2.27 -12.03 16.76
C HIS A 158 3.37 -11.57 15.78
N TYR A 159 2.99 -11.17 14.57
CA TYR A 159 3.94 -10.70 13.55
C TYR A 159 4.26 -9.20 13.65
N GLY A 160 3.71 -8.47 14.62
CA GLY A 160 3.93 -7.03 14.75
C GLY A 160 3.45 -6.22 13.55
N ILE A 161 2.37 -6.67 12.90
CA ILE A 161 1.71 -5.90 11.83
C ILE A 161 0.92 -4.77 12.49
N LYS A 162 1.06 -3.53 12.00
CA LYS A 162 0.59 -2.33 12.71
C LYS A 162 -0.93 -2.27 12.93
N GLN A 163 -1.70 -2.79 11.98
CA GLN A 163 -3.17 -2.77 12.04
C GLN A 163 -3.78 -3.73 11.03
N ILE A 164 -5.05 -4.08 11.24
CA ILE A 164 -5.91 -4.67 10.22
C ILE A 164 -6.09 -3.64 9.09
N ILE A 165 -5.96 -4.10 7.85
CA ILE A 165 -6.23 -3.27 6.67
C ILE A 165 -7.72 -3.39 6.32
N ASP A 166 -8.37 -2.25 6.09
CA ASP A 166 -9.81 -2.20 5.85
C ASP A 166 -10.28 -3.08 4.69
N TYR A 167 -9.45 -3.23 3.65
CA TYR A 167 -9.73 -4.13 2.51
C TYR A 167 -9.95 -5.60 2.91
N TRP A 168 -9.51 -6.02 4.09
CA TRP A 168 -9.72 -7.38 4.57
C TRP A 168 -11.08 -7.57 5.24
N ASN A 169 -11.64 -6.50 5.80
CA ASN A 169 -12.93 -6.53 6.48
C ASN A 169 -14.05 -6.82 5.47
N GLY A 170 -14.99 -7.69 5.85
CA GLY A 170 -16.10 -8.11 4.99
C GLY A 170 -15.72 -9.06 3.85
N ARG A 171 -14.46 -9.03 3.39
CA ARG A 171 -13.94 -9.98 2.39
C ARG A 171 -13.42 -11.27 3.00
N TYR A 172 -12.58 -11.15 4.03
CA TYR A 172 -11.95 -12.28 4.73
C TYR A 172 -12.29 -12.30 6.22
N ILE A 173 -12.44 -11.12 6.84
CA ILE A 173 -12.65 -11.00 8.28
C ILE A 173 -14.15 -10.88 8.57
N PHE A 174 -14.66 -11.74 9.45
CA PHE A 174 -16.01 -11.66 10.00
C PHE A 174 -16.00 -11.41 11.51
N ASN A 175 -17.11 -10.87 12.02
CA ASN A 175 -17.31 -10.58 13.44
C ASN A 175 -17.63 -11.82 14.24
#